data_AF-A0A964P5E4-F1
#
_entry.id   AF-A0A964P5E4-F1
#
_cell.length_a   1.000
_cell.length_b   1.000
_cell.length_c   1.000
_cell.angle_alpha   90.00
_cell.angle_beta   90.00
_cell.angle_gamma   90.00
#
_symmetry.space_group_name_H-M   'P 1'
#
loop_
_entity.id
_entity.type
_entity.pdbx_description
1 polymer ?
#
loop_
_entity_poly.entity_id
_entity_poly.type
_entity_poly.pdbx_seq_one_letter_code
_entity_poly.pdbx_strand_id
1 'polypeptide(L)'
;MKRRPFAIVPEFVFPASAGILIAGAVYFVIDRFEQQHLQSAFMVLAERDTAALAAQFDLAVAQVKATGQLYNASREVDQGEFTQFVSGLQAFPAVSAYEWLPVVPHAQRQALESGAATDGLAGYRITERGPDGLVTASRL
;
A
#
# COMPACT_ATOMS: atom_id res chain seq x y z
N MET A 1 -73.72 -33.81 0.88
CA MET A 1 -72.85 -32.79 0.23
C MET A 1 -71.41 -33.32 0.24
N LYS A 2 -71.02 -34.09 -0.79
CA LYS A 2 -69.71 -34.79 -0.88
C LYS A 2 -68.69 -33.87 -1.55
N ARG A 3 -67.61 -33.50 -0.85
CA ARG A 3 -66.46 -32.79 -1.45
C ARG A 3 -65.73 -33.77 -2.38
N ARG A 4 -65.63 -33.44 -3.67
CA ARG A 4 -64.83 -34.20 -4.64
C ARG A 4 -63.35 -33.93 -4.38
N PRO A 5 -62.48 -34.96 -4.26
CA PRO A 5 -61.06 -34.74 -4.15
C PRO A 5 -60.53 -34.16 -5.46
N PHE A 6 -59.69 -33.13 -5.36
CA PHE A 6 -59.02 -32.47 -6.49
C PHE A 6 -58.00 -33.47 -7.07
N ALA A 7 -58.45 -34.31 -7.99
CA ALA A 7 -57.57 -35.20 -8.73
C ALA A 7 -56.77 -34.33 -9.72
N ILE A 8 -55.48 -34.14 -9.44
CA ILE A 8 -54.55 -33.46 -10.32
C ILE A 8 -54.48 -34.28 -11.62
N VAL A 9 -54.98 -33.71 -12.72
CA VAL A 9 -55.06 -34.37 -14.01
C VAL A 9 -53.67 -34.37 -14.66
N PRO A 10 -53.12 -35.53 -15.09
CA PRO A 10 -51.72 -35.65 -15.51
C PRO A 10 -51.34 -34.81 -16.74
N GLU A 11 -52.30 -34.41 -17.57
CA GLU A 11 -52.06 -33.69 -18.84
C GLU A 11 -51.49 -32.28 -18.66
N PHE A 12 -51.75 -31.62 -17.53
CA PHE A 12 -51.24 -30.27 -17.25
C PHE A 12 -49.86 -30.25 -16.57
N VAL A 13 -49.41 -31.38 -16.04
CA VAL A 13 -48.15 -31.48 -15.30
C VAL A 13 -46.95 -31.39 -16.24
N PHE A 14 -47.06 -31.97 -17.44
CA PHE A 14 -46.01 -31.97 -18.45
C PHE A 14 -45.64 -30.56 -18.96
N PRO A 15 -46.57 -29.75 -19.51
CA PRO A 15 -46.24 -28.41 -20.00
C PRO A 15 -45.79 -27.46 -18.88
N ALA A 16 -46.36 -27.57 -17.67
CA ALA A 16 -45.93 -26.78 -16.53
C ALA A 16 -44.48 -27.09 -16.12
N SER A 17 -44.10 -28.39 -16.13
CA SER A 17 -42.73 -28.81 -15.82
C SER A 17 -41.71 -28.31 -16.84
N ALA A 18 -42.07 -28.31 -18.14
CA ALA A 18 -41.23 -27.78 -19.20
C ALA A 18 -40.98 -26.27 -19.03
N GLY A 19 -42.01 -25.51 -18.67
CA GLY A 19 -41.87 -24.07 -18.39
C GLY A 19 -40.93 -23.78 -17.22
N ILE A 20 -41.03 -24.56 -16.14
CA ILE A 20 -40.14 -24.45 -14.97
C ILE A 20 -38.70 -24.79 -15.35
N LEU A 21 -38.49 -25.84 -16.15
CA LEU A 21 -37.16 -26.23 -16.63
C LEU A 21 -36.53 -25.15 -17.51
N ILE A 22 -37.31 -24.55 -18.43
CA ILE A 22 -36.82 -23.47 -19.29
C ILE A 22 -36.50 -22.23 -18.46
N ALA A 23 -37.39 -21.82 -17.54
CA ALA A 23 -37.13 -20.69 -16.67
C ALA A 23 -35.89 -20.89 -15.81
N GLY A 24 -35.70 -22.10 -15.25
CA GLY A 24 -34.51 -22.48 -14.49
C GLY A 24 -33.24 -22.44 -15.36
N ALA A 25 -33.30 -22.94 -16.59
CA ALA A 25 -32.18 -22.90 -17.52
C ALA A 25 -31.80 -21.47 -17.90
N VAL A 26 -32.78 -20.61 -18.22
CA VAL A 26 -32.57 -19.20 -18.53
C VAL A 26 -31.98 -18.45 -17.34
N TYR A 27 -32.55 -18.64 -16.14
CA TYR A 27 -32.03 -18.04 -14.91
C TYR A 27 -30.58 -18.46 -14.66
N PHE A 28 -30.27 -19.75 -14.81
CA PHE A 28 -28.91 -20.26 -14.61
C PHE A 28 -27.90 -19.67 -15.60
N VAL A 29 -28.29 -19.50 -16.87
CA VAL A 29 -27.44 -18.85 -17.88
C VAL A 29 -27.21 -17.38 -17.54
N ILE A 30 -28.26 -16.65 -17.18
CA ILE A 30 -28.16 -15.22 -16.81
C ILE A 30 -27.26 -15.04 -15.59
N ASP A 31 -27.47 -15.82 -14.53
CA ASP A 31 -26.67 -15.76 -13.31
C ASP A 31 -25.19 -16.06 -13.59
N ARG A 32 -24.90 -17.06 -14.43
CA ARG A 32 -23.53 -17.37 -14.88
C ARG A 32 -22.87 -16.18 -15.60
N PHE A 33 -23.58 -15.53 -16.50
CA PHE A 33 -23.06 -14.37 -17.23
C PHE A 33 -22.87 -13.17 -16.30
N GLU A 34 -23.81 -12.90 -15.40
CA GLU A 34 -23.73 -11.80 -14.45
C GLU A 34 -22.53 -11.97 -13.50
N GLN A 35 -22.31 -13.19 -12.97
CA GLN A 35 -21.14 -13.50 -12.16
C GLN A 35 -19.82 -13.31 -12.92
N GLN A 36 -19.75 -13.75 -14.19
CA GLN A 36 -18.57 -13.55 -15.03
C GLN A 36 -18.32 -12.07 -15.35
N HIS A 37 -19.37 -11.30 -15.62
CA HIS A 37 -19.27 -9.86 -15.83
C HIS A 37 -18.81 -9.12 -14.57
N LEU A 38 -19.35 -9.47 -13.40
CA LEU A 38 -18.93 -8.90 -12.12
C LEU A 38 -17.47 -9.24 -11.82
N GLN A 39 -17.06 -10.49 -12.03
CA GLN A 39 -15.69 -10.92 -11.78
C GLN A 39 -14.70 -10.21 -12.72
N SER A 40 -15.00 -10.12 -14.02
CA SER A 40 -14.15 -9.42 -14.98
C SER A 40 -14.05 -7.91 -14.67
N ALA A 41 -15.17 -7.25 -14.37
CA ALA A 41 -15.18 -5.84 -13.98
C ALA A 41 -14.38 -5.60 -12.70
N PHE A 42 -14.52 -6.49 -11.71
CA PHE A 42 -13.73 -6.46 -10.49
C PHE A 42 -12.23 -6.64 -10.77
N MET A 43 -11.84 -7.62 -11.59
CA MET A 43 -10.43 -7.85 -11.93
C MET A 43 -9.79 -6.66 -12.62
N VAL A 44 -10.50 -6.02 -13.56
CA VAL A 44 -10.03 -4.79 -14.24
C VAL A 44 -9.85 -3.65 -13.24
N LEU A 45 -10.79 -3.46 -12.31
CA LEU A 45 -10.68 -2.42 -11.29
C LEU A 45 -9.53 -2.70 -10.32
N ALA A 46 -9.42 -3.94 -9.84
CA ALA A 46 -8.37 -4.38 -8.95
C ALA A 46 -6.98 -4.25 -9.60
N GLU A 47 -6.83 -4.61 -10.87
CA GLU A 47 -5.59 -4.45 -11.63
C GLU A 47 -5.23 -2.98 -11.81
N ARG A 48 -6.21 -2.12 -12.12
CA ARG A 48 -5.99 -0.68 -12.24
C ARG A 48 -5.52 -0.06 -10.92
N ASP A 49 -6.19 -0.40 -9.81
CA ASP A 49 -5.88 0.16 -8.50
C ASP A 49 -4.52 -0.33 -7.99
N THR A 50 -4.21 -1.62 -8.19
CA THR A 50 -2.90 -2.18 -7.84
C THR A 50 -1.77 -1.59 -8.70
N ALA A 51 -1.99 -1.40 -10.00
CA ALA A 51 -1.02 -0.75 -10.88
C ALA A 51 -0.79 0.72 -10.48
N ALA A 52 -1.84 1.45 -10.10
CA ALA A 52 -1.73 2.81 -9.62
C ALA A 52 -0.91 2.89 -8.31
N LEU A 53 -1.15 1.98 -7.36
CA LEU A 53 -0.37 1.88 -6.13
C LEU A 53 1.10 1.54 -6.42
N ALA A 54 1.36 0.55 -7.27
CA ALA A 54 2.73 0.17 -7.66
C ALA A 54 3.49 1.35 -8.28
N ALA A 55 2.85 2.07 -9.21
CA ALA A 55 3.44 3.26 -9.83
C ALA A 55 3.74 4.38 -8.82
N GLN A 56 2.89 4.57 -7.80
CA GLN A 56 3.16 5.52 -6.72
C GLN A 56 4.39 5.11 -5.90
N PHE A 57 4.53 3.83 -5.54
CA PHE A 57 5.71 3.33 -4.84
C PHE A 57 6.98 3.45 -5.69
N ASP A 58 6.93 3.08 -6.96
CA ASP A 58 8.08 3.17 -7.86
C ASP A 58 8.59 4.60 -7.98
N LEU A 59 7.69 5.57 -8.08
CA LEU A 59 8.05 6.99 -8.14
C LEU A 59 8.63 7.48 -6.81
N ALA A 60 8.06 7.09 -5.68
CA ALA A 60 8.60 7.42 -4.35
C ALA A 60 10.01 6.85 -4.15
N VAL A 61 10.21 5.57 -4.51
CA VAL A 61 11.53 4.90 -4.43
C VAL A 61 12.54 5.58 -5.36
N ALA A 62 12.14 5.96 -6.57
CA ALA A 62 13.00 6.67 -7.50
C ALA A 62 13.46 8.02 -6.95
N GLN A 63 12.57 8.79 -6.33
CA GLN A 63 12.92 10.08 -5.70
C GLN A 63 13.89 9.91 -4.52
N VAL A 64 13.63 8.96 -3.63
CA VAL A 64 14.52 8.66 -2.50
C VAL A 64 15.89 8.21 -3.01
N LYS A 65 15.94 7.34 -4.03
CA LYS A 65 17.19 6.86 -4.62
C LYS A 65 17.99 7.97 -5.30
N ALA A 66 17.33 8.86 -6.04
CA ALA A 66 17.99 10.01 -6.67
C ALA A 66 18.59 10.95 -5.62
N THR A 67 17.85 11.24 -4.55
CA THR A 67 18.32 12.02 -3.40
C THR A 67 19.54 11.35 -2.77
N GLY A 68 19.46 10.04 -2.50
CA GLY A 68 20.59 9.29 -1.92
C GLY A 68 21.84 9.26 -2.81
N GLN A 69 21.67 9.16 -4.14
CA GLN A 69 22.81 9.21 -5.07
C GLN A 69 23.49 10.57 -5.11
N LEU A 70 22.71 11.66 -5.06
CA LEU A 70 23.25 13.02 -5.01
C LEU A 70 24.16 13.22 -3.78
N TYR A 71 23.68 12.82 -2.61
CA TYR A 71 24.43 13.01 -1.36
C TYR A 71 25.54 11.99 -1.16
N ASN A 72 25.43 10.77 -1.70
CA ASN A 72 26.56 9.82 -1.77
C ASN A 72 27.72 10.34 -2.63
N ALA A 73 27.43 11.15 -3.66
CA ALA A 73 28.46 11.79 -4.48
C ALA A 73 29.02 13.09 -3.85
N SER A 74 28.37 13.61 -2.80
CA SER A 74 28.84 14.78 -2.07
C SER A 74 29.96 14.40 -1.08
N ARG A 75 30.85 15.35 -0.80
CA ARG A 75 31.88 15.19 0.23
C ARG A 75 31.32 15.33 1.63
N GLU A 76 30.39 16.26 1.80
CA GLU A 76 29.69 16.52 3.05
C GLU A 76 28.23 16.85 2.74
N VAL A 77 27.33 16.57 3.69
CA VAL A 77 25.91 16.90 3.55
C VAL A 77 25.62 18.04 4.50
N ASP A 78 25.45 19.24 3.96
CA ASP A 78 24.97 20.38 4.71
C ASP A 78 23.45 20.28 4.92
N GLN A 79 22.99 20.55 6.15
CA GLN A 79 21.58 20.44 6.51
C GLN A 79 20.71 21.45 5.75
N GLY A 80 21.23 22.65 5.50
CA GLY A 80 20.55 23.70 4.75
C GLY A 80 20.39 23.32 3.28
N GLU A 81 21.47 22.86 2.65
CA GLU A 81 21.44 22.37 1.25
C GLU A 81 20.49 21.18 1.08
N PHE A 82 20.50 20.23 2.03
CA PHE A 82 19.56 19.11 2.06
C PHE A 82 18.11 19.57 2.14
N THR A 83 17.81 20.46 3.09
CA THR A 83 16.45 20.99 3.28
C THR A 83 15.98 21.75 2.05
N GLN A 84 16.86 22.56 1.44
CA GLN A 84 16.54 23.30 0.23
C GLN A 84 16.25 22.35 -0.95
N PHE A 85 17.09 21.33 -1.16
CA PHE A 85 16.89 20.35 -2.22
C PHE A 85 15.57 19.58 -2.06
N VAL A 86 15.33 19.05 -0.85
CA VAL A 86 14.12 18.27 -0.56
C VAL A 86 12.85 19.13 -0.63
N SER A 87 12.91 20.39 -0.21
CA SER A 87 11.75 21.30 -0.31
C SER A 87 11.32 21.58 -1.76
N GLY A 88 12.24 21.42 -2.72
CA GLY A 88 11.96 21.51 -4.15
C GLY A 88 11.36 20.23 -4.75
N LEU A 89 11.39 19.10 -4.04
CA LEU A 89 10.69 17.89 -4.45
C LEU A 89 9.19 18.11 -4.26
N GLN A 90 8.39 17.83 -5.29
CA GLN A 90 6.94 17.87 -5.16
C GLN A 90 6.49 17.02 -3.98
N ALA A 91 5.57 17.55 -3.17
CA ALA A 91 4.95 16.80 -2.08
C ALA A 91 4.30 15.54 -2.65
N PHE A 92 4.95 14.39 -2.41
CA PHE A 92 4.50 13.11 -2.91
C PHE A 92 3.67 12.44 -1.82
N PRO A 93 2.38 12.13 -2.04
CA PRO A 93 1.49 11.62 -1.00
C PRO A 93 2.00 10.34 -0.30
N ALA A 94 2.80 9.54 -1.00
CA ALA A 94 3.38 8.31 -0.47
C ALA A 94 4.67 8.52 0.36
N VAL A 95 5.20 9.73 0.44
CA VAL A 95 6.42 10.04 1.20
C VAL A 95 6.08 10.98 2.36
N SER A 96 6.25 10.50 3.60
CA SER A 96 5.98 11.30 4.79
C SER A 96 7.12 12.24 5.16
N ALA A 97 8.36 11.81 4.95
CA ALA A 97 9.56 12.57 5.28
C ALA A 97 10.78 12.10 4.46
N TYR A 98 11.76 12.98 4.32
CA TYR A 98 13.08 12.66 3.79
C TYR A 98 14.10 12.90 4.89
N GLU A 99 14.91 11.90 5.19
CA GLU A 99 15.94 11.96 6.21
C GLU A 99 17.27 11.47 5.64
N TRP A 100 18.36 12.17 6.00
CA TRP A 100 19.71 11.74 5.71
C TRP A 100 20.36 11.18 6.97
N LEU A 101 20.71 9.89 6.94
CA LEU A 101 21.29 9.16 8.07
C LEU A 101 22.66 8.60 7.67
N PRO A 102 23.76 9.34 7.89
CA PRO A 102 25.09 8.89 7.52
C PRO A 102 25.54 7.72 8.41
N VAL A 103 26.34 6.81 7.84
CA VAL A 103 27.06 5.82 8.65
C VAL A 103 28.19 6.56 9.37
N VAL A 104 28.09 6.66 10.69
CA VAL A 104 29.09 7.35 11.53
C VAL A 104 30.05 6.31 12.10
N PRO A 105 31.35 6.33 11.72
CA PRO A 105 32.36 5.50 12.38
C PRO A 105 32.44 5.81 13.86
N HIS A 106 32.69 4.80 14.69
CA HIS A 106 32.78 4.96 16.16
C HIS A 106 33.75 6.09 16.56
N ALA A 107 34.90 6.20 15.87
CA ALA A 107 35.88 7.24 16.13
C ALA A 107 35.38 8.68 15.86
N GLN A 108 34.40 8.86 14.98
CA GLN A 108 33.83 10.17 14.62
C GLN A 108 32.60 10.53 15.44
N ARG A 109 32.01 9.56 16.16
CA ARG A 109 30.79 9.73 16.93
C ARG A 109 30.87 10.87 17.94
N GLN A 110 31.94 10.94 18.72
CA GLN A 110 32.08 11.98 19.75
C GLN A 110 32.12 13.38 19.13
N ALA A 111 32.87 13.54 18.04
CA ALA A 111 32.95 14.81 17.33
C ALA A 111 31.57 15.22 16.79
N LEU A 112 30.83 14.29 16.19
CA LEU A 112 29.49 14.54 15.67
C LEU A 112 28.48 14.90 16.78
N GLU A 113 28.45 14.15 17.89
CA GLU A 113 27.56 14.46 19.02
C GLU A 113 27.88 15.83 19.65
N SER A 114 29.16 16.21 19.74
CA SER A 114 29.57 17.54 20.23
C SER A 114 29.29 18.67 19.24
N GLY A 115 29.45 18.41 17.94
CA GLY A 115 29.13 19.35 16.87
C GLY A 115 27.64 19.67 16.85
N ALA A 116 26.79 18.64 16.90
CA ALA A 116 25.34 18.80 16.97
C ALA A 116 24.89 19.67 18.16
N ALA A 117 25.52 19.54 19.33
CA ALA A 117 25.23 20.42 20.47
C ALA A 117 25.59 21.89 20.20
N THR A 118 26.64 22.13 19.41
CA THR A 118 27.07 23.47 18.97
C THR A 118 26.10 24.04 17.92
N ASP A 119 25.51 23.18 17.10
CA ASP A 119 24.52 23.53 16.07
C ASP A 119 23.09 23.68 16.64
N GLY A 120 22.94 23.73 17.97
CA GLY A 120 21.66 23.98 18.64
C GLY A 120 20.85 22.73 18.99
N LEU A 121 21.36 21.53 18.68
CA LEU A 121 20.76 20.25 19.06
C LEU A 121 21.25 19.80 20.45
N ALA A 122 20.93 20.59 21.47
CA ALA A 122 21.34 20.31 22.85
C ALA A 122 20.86 18.91 23.30
N GLY A 123 21.80 18.10 23.79
CA GLY A 123 21.50 16.73 24.25
C GLY A 123 21.42 15.68 23.14
N TYR A 124 21.77 16.01 21.90
CA TYR A 124 21.84 15.03 20.82
C TYR A 124 22.79 13.87 21.15
N ARG A 125 22.27 12.65 21.02
CA ARG A 125 22.98 11.38 21.24
C ARG A 125 22.57 10.39 20.17
N ILE A 126 23.53 9.63 19.67
CA ILE A 126 23.21 8.44 18.87
C ILE A 126 22.57 7.41 19.80
N THR A 127 21.39 6.91 19.40
CA THR A 127 20.59 5.96 20.18
C THR A 127 20.49 4.61 19.48
N GLU A 128 20.27 3.57 20.26
CA GLU A 128 19.96 2.22 19.79
C GLU A 128 18.60 1.79 20.35
N ARG A 129 17.93 0.85 19.67
CA ARG A 129 16.67 0.30 20.16
C ARG A 129 16.95 -0.79 21.19
N GLY A 130 16.68 -0.50 22.46
CA GLY A 130 16.68 -1.45 23.56
C GLY A 130 15.31 -2.11 23.79
N PRO A 131 15.18 -2.97 24.82
CA PRO A 131 13.95 -3.71 25.13
C PRO A 131 12.75 -2.80 25.43
N ASP A 132 12.99 -1.67 26.11
CA ASP A 132 11.95 -0.76 26.61
C ASP A 132 11.88 0.56 25.81
N GLY A 133 12.62 0.66 24.70
CA GLY A 133 12.63 1.86 23.85
C GLY A 133 14.02 2.29 23.39
N LEU A 134 14.15 3.56 23.00
CA LEU A 134 15.43 4.12 22.55
C LEU A 134 16.33 4.41 23.76
N VAL A 135 17.53 3.86 23.74
CA VAL A 135 18.58 4.09 24.75
C VAL A 135 19.81 4.67 24.08
N THR A 136 20.71 5.32 24.82
CA THR A 136 21.97 5.79 24.22
C THR A 136 22.77 4.59 23.70
N ALA A 137 23.18 4.64 22.43
CA ALA A 137 23.87 3.52 21.81
C ALA A 137 25.18 3.24 22.55
N SER A 138 25.50 1.97 22.75
CA SER A 138 26.72 1.56 23.46
C SER A 138 28.00 2.11 22.80
N ARG A 139 29.03 2.38 23.61
CA ARG A 139 30.37 2.79 23.15
C ARG A 139 31.25 1.53 23.15
N LEU A 140 31.18 0.72 22.09
CA LEU A 140 32.07 -0.42 21.87
C LEU A 140 32.99 -0.12 20.69
#